data_AF-A0A4P5XLI5-F1
#
_entry.id   AF-A0A4P5XLI5-F1
#
_cell.length_a   1.000
_cell.length_b   1.000
_cell.length_c   1.000
_cell.angle_alpha   90.00
_cell.angle_beta   90.00
_cell.angle_gamma   90.00
#
_symmetry.space_group_name_H-M   'P 1'
#
loop_
_entity.id
_entity.type
_entity.pdbx_description
1 polymer ?
#
loop_
_entity_poly.entity_id
_entity_poly.type
_entity_poly.pdbx_seq_one_letter_code
_entity_poly.pdbx_strand_id
1 'polypeptide(L)'
;MTIRGGLTGTLYPNTPPHYLLGGGIFMLNSACSIRNCIIESNIAGFGGGAYALGCTGTISNCIFRNNNASADGGGIQLFGGAPKVVDTVVENNFANSRGAGMHVVQGTPELLRVNIRNNVSNNIVGGLSWYGLGSPSAFLKVTSCQVTSNSALVVQGGIGTSSTSQANISILDSVACANLPLPNISGVWENLGGNSVCKCIGDIVENGSVDGGDLAVLISQMQTSGGVPSADIDESGFVDGIDLAFLLSAWGACPSNGSITSITPAVGPTSGGTAITITGIGLINMTSVKFGGVAATNVVATSTTVTAVTPARAAGVVDVVVSGSGQYVVATSAFTYSSTVVPAWATLLEAAPNPTVVTDANLRAAIVASGFAWRIRDTSSNIEMLLVPAGTFTMGCSASNSYACDSDENPLHQVTLTQAFYMGRYEVTQAQWTAKMGSNPSYFVGYSDSALRPVERVTWTMVASGSTSFMSLTGLRLPTEAEWEYAYRAGTTTAFHSYPAQPTGFNDDTLLGNIAWYSSNAGSQTHAVGGKLANGLGLHDMSGNVWELVQDWDAVYPSGSVTNPTGPATGTERLWRGGSVWHPSAPSRGSNRESYPPASTFNDLGFRAARTP
;
A
#
# COMPACT_ATOMS: atom_id res chain seq x y z
N MET A 1 -4.12 -12.58 -19.56
CA MET A 1 -4.13 -13.90 -20.24
C MET A 1 -2.79 -14.58 -20.00
N THR A 2 -2.72 -15.92 -19.90
CA THR A 2 -1.45 -16.66 -19.77
C THR A 2 -1.20 -17.52 -21.01
N ILE A 3 -0.02 -17.40 -21.63
CA ILE A 3 0.41 -18.16 -22.81
C ILE A 3 1.63 -19.00 -22.42
N ARG A 4 1.53 -20.32 -22.53
CA ARG A 4 2.56 -21.25 -22.03
C ARG A 4 2.61 -22.57 -22.77
N GLY A 5 3.75 -23.25 -22.66
CA GLY A 5 3.95 -24.59 -23.22
C GLY A 5 4.07 -24.61 -24.75
N GLY A 6 4.35 -23.46 -25.37
CA GLY A 6 4.69 -23.39 -26.78
C GLY A 6 6.00 -24.13 -27.02
N LEU A 7 5.90 -25.27 -27.73
CA LEU A 7 7.02 -26.09 -28.12
C LEU A 7 7.25 -25.86 -29.61
N THR A 8 8.44 -25.37 -29.98
CA THR A 8 8.96 -25.24 -31.36
C THR A 8 8.69 -23.94 -32.12
N GLY A 9 7.92 -22.96 -31.63
CA GLY A 9 7.70 -21.69 -32.34
C GLY A 9 7.05 -21.85 -33.74
N THR A 10 6.94 -20.76 -34.49
CA THR A 10 6.42 -20.76 -35.88
C THR A 10 7.57 -20.92 -36.87
N LEU A 11 7.41 -21.77 -37.89
CA LEU A 11 8.34 -21.88 -39.01
C LEU A 11 8.34 -20.60 -39.85
N TYR A 12 9.50 -19.97 -40.04
CA TYR A 12 9.62 -18.87 -40.99
C TYR A 12 9.49 -19.40 -42.44
N PRO A 13 8.60 -18.84 -43.29
CA PRO A 13 8.44 -19.31 -44.66
C PRO A 13 9.68 -19.05 -45.52
N ASN A 14 10.07 -20.04 -46.33
CA ASN A 14 10.99 -19.90 -47.48
C ASN A 14 12.47 -19.58 -47.19
N THR A 15 13.02 -19.89 -46.02
CA THR A 15 14.48 -19.81 -45.77
C THR A 15 15.03 -21.09 -45.12
N PRO A 16 15.74 -21.96 -45.85
CA PRO A 16 16.54 -23.03 -45.26
C PRO A 16 17.84 -22.47 -44.67
N PRO A 17 18.27 -22.92 -43.46
CA PRO A 17 17.59 -23.82 -42.54
C PRO A 17 16.41 -23.14 -41.82
N HIS A 18 15.34 -23.90 -41.56
CA HIS A 18 14.13 -23.39 -40.91
C HIS A 18 14.43 -22.89 -39.49
N TYR A 19 14.32 -21.58 -39.28
CA TYR A 19 14.40 -20.98 -37.95
C TYR A 19 13.04 -21.03 -37.25
N LEU A 20 13.05 -21.45 -35.99
CA LEU A 20 11.88 -21.57 -35.12
C LEU A 20 11.70 -20.28 -34.30
N LEU A 21 10.63 -19.53 -34.56
CA LEU A 21 10.46 -18.17 -34.03
C LEU A 21 9.28 -18.05 -33.07
N GLY A 22 9.44 -17.34 -31.95
CA GLY A 22 8.32 -16.88 -31.12
C GLY A 22 7.59 -18.02 -30.42
N GLY A 23 8.19 -18.59 -29.37
CA GLY A 23 7.68 -19.81 -28.73
C GLY A 23 6.27 -19.65 -28.16
N GLY A 24 5.98 -18.50 -27.56
CA GLY A 24 4.62 -18.11 -27.18
C GLY A 24 3.91 -17.31 -28.27
N ILE A 25 4.56 -16.24 -28.77
CA ILE A 25 3.95 -15.31 -29.73
C ILE A 25 4.93 -15.00 -30.86
N PHE A 26 4.47 -15.13 -32.10
CA PHE A 26 5.17 -14.62 -33.28
C PHE A 26 4.36 -13.50 -33.94
N MET A 27 5.02 -12.37 -34.20
CA MET A 27 4.43 -11.22 -34.91
C MET A 27 5.29 -10.87 -36.11
N LEU A 28 4.65 -10.70 -37.27
CA LEU A 28 5.30 -10.39 -38.54
C LEU A 28 4.66 -9.15 -39.17
N ASN A 29 5.46 -8.10 -39.40
CA ASN A 29 5.09 -6.85 -40.05
C ASN A 29 3.75 -6.29 -39.54
N SER A 30 3.59 -6.28 -38.21
CA SER A 30 2.31 -6.00 -37.55
C SER A 30 2.37 -4.81 -36.61
N ALA A 31 1.23 -4.13 -36.47
CA ALA A 31 0.99 -3.10 -35.47
C ALA A 31 0.24 -3.61 -34.22
N CYS A 32 0.14 -4.94 -34.06
CA CYS A 32 -0.60 -5.57 -32.95
C CYS A 32 -0.08 -5.13 -31.57
N SER A 33 -0.99 -4.89 -30.63
CA SER A 33 -0.64 -4.58 -29.23
C SER A 33 -0.93 -5.77 -28.31
N ILE A 34 0.05 -6.14 -27.50
CA ILE A 34 -0.07 -7.18 -26.47
C ILE A 34 -0.13 -6.48 -25.12
N ARG A 35 -1.20 -6.73 -24.34
CA ARG A 35 -1.40 -6.05 -23.06
C ARG A 35 -1.89 -7.01 -21.99
N ASN A 36 -1.40 -6.87 -20.76
CA ASN A 36 -1.91 -7.61 -19.58
C ASN A 36 -1.79 -9.14 -19.74
N CYS A 37 -0.64 -9.59 -20.27
CA CYS A 37 -0.37 -11.00 -20.55
C CYS A 37 0.84 -11.53 -19.78
N ILE A 38 0.76 -12.79 -19.36
CA ILE A 38 1.88 -13.59 -18.85
C ILE A 38 2.28 -14.58 -19.95
N ILE A 39 3.53 -14.56 -20.38
CA ILE A 39 4.11 -15.45 -21.39
C ILE A 39 5.19 -16.26 -20.68
N GLU A 40 4.92 -17.54 -20.44
CA GLU A 40 5.79 -18.36 -19.60
C GLU A 40 6.08 -19.75 -20.14
N SER A 41 7.27 -20.28 -19.84
CA SER A 41 7.61 -21.68 -20.12
C SER A 41 7.42 -22.07 -21.59
N ASN A 42 7.76 -21.16 -22.51
CA ASN A 42 7.76 -21.39 -23.95
C ASN A 42 9.18 -21.62 -24.47
N ILE A 43 9.31 -22.35 -25.57
CA ILE A 43 10.59 -22.74 -26.16
C ILE A 43 10.59 -22.44 -27.67
N ALA A 44 11.62 -21.73 -28.13
CA ALA A 44 11.86 -21.47 -29.56
C ALA A 44 13.35 -21.48 -29.91
N GLY A 45 13.67 -21.35 -31.20
CA GLY A 45 15.02 -21.02 -31.64
C GLY A 45 15.37 -19.58 -31.28
N PHE A 46 14.46 -18.67 -31.59
CA PHE A 46 14.59 -17.24 -31.37
C PHE A 46 13.32 -16.69 -30.73
N GLY A 47 13.45 -15.81 -29.73
CA GLY A 47 12.28 -15.22 -29.08
C GLY A 47 11.48 -16.27 -28.31
N GLY A 48 12.07 -16.86 -27.27
CA GLY A 48 11.46 -17.96 -26.52
C GLY A 48 10.05 -17.64 -26.05
N GLY A 49 9.83 -16.45 -25.49
CA GLY A 49 8.50 -15.92 -25.19
C GLY A 49 7.84 -15.28 -26.40
N ALA A 50 8.47 -14.27 -26.99
CA ALA A 50 7.95 -13.61 -28.19
C ALA A 50 9.03 -13.24 -29.22
N TYR A 51 8.63 -13.25 -30.49
CA TYR A 51 9.44 -12.76 -31.61
C TYR A 51 8.65 -11.75 -32.45
N ALA A 52 9.16 -10.53 -32.59
CA ALA A 52 8.55 -9.44 -33.35
C ALA A 52 9.42 -9.04 -34.53
N LEU A 53 9.00 -9.36 -35.75
CA LEU A 53 9.71 -9.04 -36.99
C LEU A 53 9.04 -7.85 -37.70
N GLY A 54 9.76 -6.74 -37.90
CA GLY A 54 9.26 -5.57 -38.63
C GLY A 54 8.02 -4.92 -38.01
N CYS A 55 7.82 -5.08 -36.69
CA CYS A 55 6.60 -4.67 -36.02
C CYS A 55 6.67 -3.22 -35.51
N THR A 56 5.51 -2.58 -35.36
CA THR A 56 5.36 -1.21 -34.82
C THR A 56 4.41 -1.13 -33.62
N GLY A 57 3.85 -2.28 -33.23
CA GLY A 57 2.92 -2.39 -32.12
C GLY A 57 3.56 -2.22 -30.74
N THR A 58 2.75 -2.33 -29.69
CA THR A 58 3.18 -2.14 -28.29
C THR A 58 2.99 -3.41 -27.46
N ILE A 59 4.02 -3.81 -26.73
CA ILE A 59 3.94 -4.78 -25.65
C ILE A 59 3.88 -4.00 -24.34
N SER A 60 2.78 -4.09 -23.58
CA SER A 60 2.63 -3.29 -22.35
C SER A 60 2.03 -4.06 -21.17
N ASN A 61 2.54 -3.84 -19.96
CA ASN A 61 2.02 -4.49 -18.76
C ASN A 61 2.00 -6.02 -18.88
N CYS A 62 3.11 -6.58 -19.36
CA CYS A 62 3.29 -8.01 -19.59
C CYS A 62 4.38 -8.59 -18.68
N ILE A 63 4.35 -9.92 -18.52
CA ILE A 63 5.41 -10.67 -17.83
C ILE A 63 5.90 -11.77 -18.77
N PHE A 64 7.18 -11.78 -19.10
CA PHE A 64 7.86 -12.84 -19.85
C PHE A 64 8.77 -13.59 -18.91
N ARG A 65 8.44 -14.84 -18.56
CA ARG A 65 9.22 -15.60 -17.59
C ARG A 65 9.48 -17.06 -17.93
N ASN A 66 10.63 -17.59 -17.50
CA ASN A 66 10.96 -19.01 -17.67
C ASN A 66 10.89 -19.49 -19.14
N ASN A 67 11.05 -18.59 -20.11
CA ASN A 67 11.08 -18.96 -21.52
C ASN A 67 12.52 -19.30 -21.94
N ASN A 68 12.65 -20.12 -22.98
CA ASN A 68 13.92 -20.64 -23.45
C ASN A 68 14.09 -20.42 -24.96
N ALA A 69 15.21 -19.82 -25.36
CA ALA A 69 15.65 -19.74 -26.74
C ALA A 69 16.92 -20.56 -26.97
N SER A 70 16.92 -21.46 -27.96
CA SER A 70 18.14 -22.21 -28.32
C SER A 70 19.18 -21.37 -29.06
N ALA A 71 18.84 -20.15 -29.49
CA ALA A 71 19.75 -19.13 -29.98
C ALA A 71 19.62 -17.83 -29.17
N ASP A 72 18.81 -16.86 -29.61
CA ASP A 72 18.76 -15.51 -29.02
C ASP A 72 17.37 -15.14 -28.48
N GLY A 73 17.33 -14.16 -27.57
CA GLY A 73 16.07 -13.55 -27.13
C GLY A 73 15.20 -14.50 -26.31
N GLY A 74 15.71 -14.98 -25.18
CA GLY A 74 15.00 -15.96 -24.34
C GLY A 74 13.60 -15.49 -23.96
N GLY A 75 13.47 -14.28 -23.43
CA GLY A 75 12.18 -13.64 -23.18
C GLY A 75 11.58 -13.05 -24.45
N ILE A 76 12.24 -12.04 -25.02
CA ILE A 76 11.74 -11.30 -26.18
C ILE A 76 12.83 -11.13 -27.22
N GLN A 77 12.48 -11.34 -28.49
CA GLN A 77 13.30 -10.91 -29.63
C GLN A 77 12.57 -9.87 -30.47
N LEU A 78 13.23 -8.74 -30.69
CA LEU A 78 12.76 -7.66 -31.55
C LEU A 78 13.70 -7.56 -32.77
N PHE A 79 13.16 -7.72 -33.97
CA PHE A 79 13.92 -7.65 -35.20
C PHE A 79 13.33 -6.58 -36.12
N GLY A 80 14.01 -5.47 -36.30
CA GLY A 80 13.58 -4.35 -37.13
C GLY A 80 12.32 -3.65 -36.59
N GLY A 81 11.71 -2.81 -37.42
CA GLY A 81 10.50 -2.06 -37.06
C GLY A 81 10.75 -0.98 -35.99
N ALA A 82 9.69 -0.57 -35.29
CA ALA A 82 9.72 0.42 -34.21
C ALA A 82 8.76 0.04 -33.06
N PRO A 83 8.86 -1.19 -32.50
CA PRO A 83 7.96 -1.63 -31.45
C PRO A 83 8.27 -0.91 -30.13
N LYS A 84 7.24 -0.74 -29.29
CA LYS A 84 7.40 -0.22 -27.92
C LYS A 84 7.20 -1.34 -26.91
N VAL A 85 8.07 -1.41 -25.90
CA VAL A 85 7.90 -2.28 -24.74
C VAL A 85 7.81 -1.41 -23.50
N VAL A 86 6.67 -1.49 -22.80
CA VAL A 86 6.31 -0.54 -21.75
C VAL A 86 5.84 -1.29 -20.51
N ASP A 87 6.26 -0.87 -19.31
CA ASP A 87 5.76 -1.42 -18.04
C ASP A 87 5.81 -2.97 -17.98
N THR A 88 6.87 -3.57 -18.52
CA THR A 88 6.95 -5.03 -18.75
C THR A 88 8.07 -5.65 -17.94
N VAL A 89 7.83 -6.84 -17.40
CA VAL A 89 8.83 -7.64 -16.68
C VAL A 89 9.32 -8.77 -17.58
N VAL A 90 10.65 -8.95 -17.66
CA VAL A 90 11.30 -10.01 -18.41
C VAL A 90 12.28 -10.72 -17.47
N GLU A 91 11.87 -11.86 -16.92
CA GLU A 91 12.59 -12.52 -15.82
C GLU A 91 12.86 -14.01 -16.00
N ASN A 92 13.96 -14.52 -15.45
CA ASN A 92 14.26 -15.96 -15.40
C ASN A 92 14.22 -16.66 -16.78
N ASN A 93 14.48 -15.93 -17.86
CA ASN A 93 14.52 -16.51 -19.19
C ASN A 93 15.94 -16.97 -19.53
N PHE A 94 16.04 -17.88 -20.48
CA PHE A 94 17.29 -18.48 -20.91
C PHE A 94 17.50 -18.29 -22.41
N ALA A 95 18.73 -17.95 -22.82
CA ALA A 95 19.15 -18.00 -24.23
C ALA A 95 20.51 -18.69 -24.36
N ASN A 96 20.71 -19.45 -25.41
CA ASN A 96 22.00 -20.11 -25.61
C ASN A 96 23.09 -19.15 -26.15
N SER A 97 22.70 -18.05 -26.81
CA SER A 97 23.62 -17.12 -27.45
C SER A 97 23.53 -15.68 -26.93
N ARG A 98 22.52 -14.87 -27.29
CA ARG A 98 22.43 -13.45 -26.91
C ARG A 98 21.10 -13.06 -26.28
N GLY A 99 21.16 -12.16 -25.30
CA GLY A 99 19.99 -11.44 -24.79
C GLY A 99 18.95 -12.36 -24.19
N ALA A 100 19.32 -13.10 -23.15
CA ALA A 100 18.40 -14.04 -22.51
C ALA A 100 17.13 -13.36 -22.01
N GLY A 101 17.25 -12.14 -21.48
CA GLY A 101 16.10 -11.27 -21.27
C GLY A 101 15.53 -10.81 -22.60
N MET A 102 16.28 -9.96 -23.30
CA MET A 102 15.85 -9.41 -24.58
C MET A 102 16.99 -9.25 -25.57
N HIS A 103 16.71 -9.65 -26.81
CA HIS A 103 17.62 -9.44 -27.94
C HIS A 103 16.98 -8.54 -28.98
N VAL A 104 17.68 -7.48 -29.37
CA VAL A 104 17.20 -6.48 -30.31
C VAL A 104 18.14 -6.43 -31.51
N VAL A 105 17.57 -6.60 -32.70
CA VAL A 105 18.30 -6.63 -33.98
C VAL A 105 17.72 -5.57 -34.91
N GLN A 106 18.48 -4.52 -35.23
CA GLN A 106 18.03 -3.39 -36.05
C GLN A 106 16.75 -2.69 -35.54
N GLY A 107 16.23 -1.73 -36.32
CA GLY A 107 14.99 -1.01 -36.03
C GLY A 107 15.17 0.21 -35.13
N THR A 108 14.05 0.79 -34.69
CA THR A 108 13.99 1.93 -33.76
C THR A 108 13.11 1.67 -32.52
N PRO A 109 13.29 0.55 -31.81
CA PRO A 109 12.46 0.21 -30.66
C PRO A 109 12.67 1.14 -29.45
N GLU A 110 11.63 1.23 -28.62
CA GLU A 110 11.62 2.02 -27.39
C GLU A 110 11.25 1.14 -26.19
N LEU A 111 12.10 1.15 -25.16
CA LEU A 111 11.86 0.50 -23.88
C LEU A 111 11.59 1.56 -22.82
N LEU A 112 10.46 1.43 -22.14
CA LEU A 112 10.04 2.37 -21.11
C LEU A 112 9.56 1.63 -19.87
N ARG A 113 10.24 1.82 -18.73
CA ARG A 113 9.90 1.14 -17.46
C ARG A 113 9.85 -0.38 -17.58
N VAL A 114 10.84 -0.95 -18.27
CA VAL A 114 11.00 -2.40 -18.43
C VAL A 114 11.96 -2.93 -17.37
N ASN A 115 11.60 -4.03 -16.70
CA ASN A 115 12.43 -4.70 -15.71
C ASN A 115 12.97 -6.03 -16.28
N ILE A 116 14.25 -6.08 -16.60
CA ILE A 116 14.94 -7.24 -17.19
C ILE A 116 15.86 -7.84 -16.12
N ARG A 117 15.47 -8.98 -15.53
CA ARG A 117 16.20 -9.53 -14.38
C ARG A 117 16.35 -11.04 -14.33
N ASN A 118 17.41 -11.53 -13.70
CA ASN A 118 17.63 -12.97 -13.48
C ASN A 118 17.64 -13.82 -14.77
N ASN A 119 17.94 -13.22 -15.92
CA ASN A 119 18.01 -13.96 -17.17
C ASN A 119 19.42 -14.50 -17.38
N VAL A 120 19.54 -15.67 -18.00
CA VAL A 120 20.80 -16.43 -18.11
C VAL A 120 21.13 -16.71 -19.57
N SER A 121 22.31 -16.29 -20.03
CA SER A 121 22.85 -16.60 -21.35
C SER A 121 24.04 -17.58 -21.26
N ASN A 122 24.10 -18.58 -22.14
CA ASN A 122 25.28 -19.46 -22.22
C ASN A 122 26.48 -18.84 -22.97
N ASN A 123 26.34 -17.64 -23.53
CA ASN A 123 27.41 -17.04 -24.31
C ASN A 123 27.52 -15.53 -24.03
N ILE A 124 26.70 -14.73 -24.70
CA ILE A 124 26.82 -13.28 -24.78
C ILE A 124 25.60 -12.66 -24.10
N VAL A 125 25.79 -11.67 -23.23
CA VAL A 125 24.74 -10.79 -22.67
C VAL A 125 23.51 -11.50 -22.08
N GLY A 126 23.46 -11.63 -20.76
CA GLY A 126 22.30 -12.17 -20.05
C GLY A 126 21.04 -11.31 -20.15
N GLY A 127 21.19 -9.99 -20.01
CA GLY A 127 20.08 -9.04 -19.92
C GLY A 127 19.58 -8.58 -21.29
N LEU A 128 20.07 -7.41 -21.72
CA LEU A 128 19.62 -6.72 -22.93
C LEU A 128 20.76 -6.63 -23.94
N SER A 129 20.57 -7.22 -25.12
CA SER A 129 21.55 -7.12 -26.20
C SER A 129 21.01 -6.35 -27.40
N TRP A 130 21.88 -5.54 -28.01
CA TRP A 130 21.60 -4.77 -29.22
C TRP A 130 22.56 -5.13 -30.35
N TYR A 131 22.02 -5.37 -31.55
CA TYR A 131 22.75 -5.72 -32.76
C TYR A 131 22.26 -4.90 -33.97
N GLY A 132 23.00 -3.87 -34.35
CA GLY A 132 22.58 -2.90 -35.38
C GLY A 132 22.83 -3.28 -36.84
N LEU A 133 23.56 -4.38 -37.12
CA LEU A 133 23.91 -4.84 -38.49
C LEU A 133 24.50 -3.75 -39.41
N GLY A 134 25.17 -2.73 -38.85
CA GLY A 134 25.79 -1.64 -39.62
C GLY A 134 24.81 -0.60 -40.18
N SER A 135 23.53 -0.62 -39.81
CA SER A 135 22.56 0.41 -40.22
C SER A 135 22.71 1.69 -39.37
N PRO A 136 22.98 2.86 -39.97
CA PRO A 136 23.16 4.10 -39.22
C PRO A 136 21.85 4.70 -38.69
N SER A 137 20.70 4.24 -39.20
CA SER A 137 19.37 4.67 -38.75
C SER A 137 18.77 3.76 -37.67
N ALA A 138 19.42 2.64 -37.34
CA ALA A 138 18.96 1.73 -36.31
C ALA A 138 19.38 2.23 -34.92
N PHE A 139 18.41 2.35 -34.00
CA PHE A 139 18.64 2.99 -32.70
C PHE A 139 17.71 2.46 -31.61
N LEU A 140 18.24 2.12 -30.44
CA LEU A 140 17.46 1.65 -29.29
C LEU A 140 17.37 2.71 -28.20
N LYS A 141 16.14 3.04 -27.77
CA LYS A 141 15.91 3.92 -26.61
C LYS A 141 15.58 3.12 -25.36
N VAL A 142 16.29 3.37 -24.28
CA VAL A 142 16.07 2.75 -22.96
C VAL A 142 15.81 3.82 -21.93
N THR A 143 14.60 3.86 -21.38
CA THR A 143 14.18 4.93 -20.45
C THR A 143 13.52 4.35 -19.21
N SER A 144 13.99 4.78 -18.04
CA SER A 144 13.47 4.34 -16.74
C SER A 144 13.45 2.82 -16.56
N CYS A 145 14.37 2.09 -17.20
CA CYS A 145 14.42 0.63 -17.16
C CYS A 145 15.35 0.12 -16.05
N GLN A 146 15.17 -1.14 -15.66
CA GLN A 146 16.05 -1.84 -14.74
C GLN A 146 16.62 -3.09 -15.43
N VAL A 147 17.93 -3.25 -15.46
CA VAL A 147 18.62 -4.42 -16.00
C VAL A 147 19.52 -4.98 -14.90
N THR A 148 19.04 -6.02 -14.21
CA THR A 148 19.63 -6.43 -12.93
C THR A 148 19.79 -7.93 -12.76
N SER A 149 20.83 -8.38 -12.08
CA SER A 149 20.98 -9.80 -11.71
C SER A 149 20.96 -10.78 -12.89
N ASN A 150 21.27 -10.33 -14.10
CA ASN A 150 21.36 -11.20 -15.27
C ASN A 150 22.76 -11.80 -15.36
N SER A 151 22.87 -13.01 -15.89
CA SER A 151 24.16 -13.69 -16.05
C SER A 151 24.44 -14.14 -17.49
N ALA A 152 25.72 -14.17 -17.87
CA ALA A 152 26.19 -14.87 -19.05
C ALA A 152 27.40 -15.75 -18.72
N LEU A 153 27.71 -16.74 -19.56
CA LEU A 153 28.88 -17.59 -19.33
C LEU A 153 30.18 -16.99 -19.89
N VAL A 154 30.12 -16.23 -20.99
CA VAL A 154 31.34 -15.85 -21.74
C VAL A 154 31.64 -14.36 -21.70
N VAL A 155 30.65 -13.49 -22.01
CA VAL A 155 30.95 -12.06 -22.22
C VAL A 155 30.52 -11.18 -21.06
N GLN A 156 29.21 -11.00 -20.83
CA GLN A 156 28.72 -10.11 -19.76
C GLN A 156 27.27 -10.43 -19.39
N GLY A 157 26.85 -10.01 -18.20
CA GLY A 157 25.47 -10.20 -17.77
C GLY A 157 24.51 -9.10 -18.22
N GLY A 158 24.97 -7.84 -18.31
CA GLY A 158 24.08 -6.67 -18.31
C GLY A 158 23.54 -6.23 -19.68
N ILE A 159 23.86 -5.01 -20.09
CA ILE A 159 23.47 -4.43 -21.40
C ILE A 159 24.66 -4.45 -22.35
N GLY A 160 24.57 -5.17 -23.47
CA GLY A 160 25.68 -5.25 -24.43
C GLY A 160 25.32 -4.79 -25.83
N THR A 161 26.24 -4.04 -26.44
CA THR A 161 26.14 -3.60 -27.83
C THR A 161 27.26 -4.21 -28.68
N SER A 162 26.99 -4.46 -29.97
CA SER A 162 27.98 -5.02 -30.89
C SER A 162 28.72 -3.98 -31.75
N SER A 163 28.41 -2.70 -31.60
CA SER A 163 28.98 -1.61 -32.39
C SER A 163 30.19 -1.03 -31.66
N THR A 164 31.33 -0.92 -32.35
CA THR A 164 32.57 -0.36 -31.79
C THR A 164 32.81 1.10 -32.19
N SER A 165 31.97 1.69 -33.05
CA SER A 165 32.23 3.02 -33.64
C SER A 165 31.08 4.03 -33.54
N GLN A 166 29.85 3.61 -33.24
CA GLN A 166 28.68 4.50 -33.15
C GLN A 166 27.75 4.09 -32.00
N ALA A 167 27.35 5.07 -31.18
CA ALA A 167 26.33 4.92 -30.14
C ALA A 167 24.95 4.72 -30.80
N ASN A 168 24.49 3.47 -30.86
CA ASN A 168 23.18 3.11 -31.41
C ASN A 168 22.18 2.69 -30.31
N ILE A 169 22.51 3.02 -29.06
CA ILE A 169 21.63 2.89 -27.89
C ILE A 169 21.77 4.16 -27.04
N SER A 170 20.64 4.72 -26.61
CA SER A 170 20.61 5.80 -25.61
C SER A 170 19.90 5.34 -24.35
N ILE A 171 20.46 5.70 -23.20
CA ILE A 171 19.94 5.29 -21.90
C ILE A 171 19.65 6.54 -21.06
N LEU A 172 18.46 6.60 -20.45
CA LEU A 172 17.97 7.70 -19.60
C LEU A 172 17.32 7.12 -18.34
N ASP A 173 17.61 7.71 -17.17
CA ASP A 173 16.97 7.37 -15.88
C ASP A 173 16.91 5.87 -15.53
N SER A 174 17.86 5.07 -16.03
CA SER A 174 17.81 3.61 -15.96
C SER A 174 18.89 3.03 -15.05
N VAL A 175 18.68 1.80 -14.60
CA VAL A 175 19.57 1.10 -13.66
C VAL A 175 20.16 -0.15 -14.32
N ALA A 176 21.48 -0.32 -14.27
CA ALA A 176 22.18 -1.52 -14.76
C ALA A 176 23.19 -2.01 -13.71
N CYS A 177 22.86 -3.11 -13.03
CA CYS A 177 23.53 -3.48 -11.78
C CYS A 177 23.48 -4.97 -11.47
N ALA A 178 24.46 -5.47 -10.70
CA ALA A 178 24.54 -6.87 -10.29
C ALA A 178 24.47 -7.89 -11.44
N ASN A 179 24.86 -7.50 -12.66
CA ASN A 179 24.92 -8.42 -13.78
C ASN A 179 26.34 -9.01 -13.91
N LEU A 180 26.43 -10.30 -14.23
CA LEU A 180 27.71 -11.02 -14.29
C LEU A 180 27.91 -11.76 -15.61
N PRO A 181 29.12 -11.81 -16.19
CA PRO A 181 30.29 -11.01 -15.84
C PRO A 181 30.05 -9.50 -16.03
N LEU A 182 30.90 -8.70 -15.40
CA LEU A 182 30.98 -7.26 -15.66
C LEU A 182 31.62 -7.01 -17.05
N PRO A 183 31.49 -5.80 -17.62
CA PRO A 183 30.78 -4.62 -17.10
C PRO A 183 29.25 -4.71 -17.20
N ASN A 184 28.54 -3.93 -16.37
CA ASN A 184 27.06 -3.86 -16.39
C ASN A 184 26.51 -3.28 -17.70
N ILE A 185 27.28 -2.45 -18.40
CA ILE A 185 27.00 -1.96 -19.76
C ILE A 185 28.28 -2.02 -20.58
N SER A 186 28.22 -2.54 -21.81
CA SER A 186 29.38 -2.65 -22.71
C SER A 186 29.12 -2.11 -24.11
N GLY A 187 30.23 -1.79 -24.79
CA GLY A 187 30.25 -1.17 -26.12
C GLY A 187 29.81 0.29 -26.09
N VAL A 188 29.56 0.86 -27.27
CA VAL A 188 29.30 2.30 -27.40
C VAL A 188 27.83 2.62 -27.12
N TRP A 189 27.57 3.50 -26.16
CA TRP A 189 26.22 3.95 -25.78
C TRP A 189 26.21 5.44 -25.43
N GLU A 190 25.03 6.06 -25.55
CA GLU A 190 24.80 7.46 -25.20
C GLU A 190 24.14 7.57 -23.82
N ASN A 191 24.79 8.28 -22.89
CA ASN A 191 24.27 8.57 -21.57
C ASN A 191 23.47 9.88 -21.58
N LEU A 192 22.14 9.78 -21.48
CA LEU A 192 21.25 10.94 -21.44
C LEU A 192 21.00 11.50 -20.02
N GLY A 193 21.67 10.95 -18.99
CA GLY A 193 21.56 11.39 -17.60
C GLY A 193 20.64 10.52 -16.73
N GLY A 194 20.76 10.68 -15.40
CA GLY A 194 19.94 9.98 -14.41
C GLY A 194 20.16 8.47 -14.28
N ASN A 195 21.11 7.91 -15.04
CA ASN A 195 21.40 6.48 -15.03
C ASN A 195 22.23 6.07 -13.82
N SER A 196 21.95 4.89 -13.27
CA SER A 196 22.74 4.24 -12.21
C SER A 196 23.33 2.94 -12.75
N VAL A 197 24.61 2.97 -13.13
CA VAL A 197 25.35 1.77 -13.54
C VAL A 197 26.23 1.37 -12.36
N CYS A 198 25.92 0.24 -11.71
CA CYS A 198 26.71 -0.17 -10.56
C CYS A 198 28.10 -0.55 -11.03
N LYS A 199 29.10 0.20 -10.61
CA LYS A 199 30.50 -0.24 -10.62
C LYS A 199 30.73 -0.91 -9.26
N CYS A 200 31.40 -2.06 -9.23
CA CYS A 200 32.04 -2.46 -7.99
C CYS A 200 33.26 -1.54 -7.85
N ILE A 201 33.11 -0.48 -7.05
CA ILE A 201 34.16 0.54 -6.87
C ILE A 201 35.42 -0.19 -6.41
N GLY A 202 36.52 -0.11 -7.17
CA GLY A 202 37.78 -0.79 -6.83
C GLY A 202 37.98 -2.20 -7.39
N ASP A 203 37.01 -2.84 -8.06
CA ASP A 203 37.20 -4.12 -8.78
C ASP A 203 37.76 -3.83 -10.18
N ILE A 204 39.04 -3.47 -10.21
CA ILE A 204 39.78 -3.08 -11.41
C ILE A 204 39.97 -4.26 -12.37
N VAL A 205 40.09 -5.48 -11.85
CA VAL A 205 40.26 -6.70 -12.65
C VAL A 205 38.93 -7.39 -13.01
N GLU A 206 37.80 -6.79 -12.62
CA GLU A 206 36.43 -7.22 -12.92
C GLU A 206 36.12 -8.67 -12.52
N ASN A 207 36.70 -9.11 -11.39
CA ASN A 207 36.58 -10.49 -10.91
C ASN A 207 35.44 -10.69 -9.89
N GLY A 208 34.71 -9.63 -9.54
CA GLY A 208 33.62 -9.65 -8.57
C GLY A 208 34.05 -9.51 -7.12
N SER A 209 35.30 -9.13 -6.85
CA SER A 209 35.85 -8.80 -5.53
C SER A 209 36.85 -7.65 -5.66
N VAL A 210 37.00 -6.86 -4.62
CA VAL A 210 38.09 -5.88 -4.49
C VAL A 210 39.14 -6.50 -3.59
N ASP A 211 40.23 -6.98 -4.18
CA ASP A 211 41.24 -7.74 -3.48
C ASP A 211 42.68 -7.37 -3.90
N GLY A 212 43.63 -8.24 -3.54
CA GLY A 212 45.04 -8.05 -3.87
C GLY A 212 45.33 -7.98 -5.36
N GLY A 213 44.48 -8.56 -6.20
CA GLY A 213 44.55 -8.47 -7.66
C GLY A 213 44.29 -7.06 -8.15
N ASP A 214 43.24 -6.41 -7.65
CA ASP A 214 42.90 -5.04 -8.01
C ASP A 214 43.96 -4.05 -7.51
N LEU A 215 44.38 -4.24 -6.26
CA LEU A 215 45.45 -3.43 -5.67
C LEU A 215 46.73 -3.50 -6.48
N ALA A 216 47.10 -4.68 -6.98
CA ALA A 216 48.27 -4.85 -7.81
C ALA A 216 48.16 -4.06 -9.12
N VAL A 217 46.97 -4.05 -9.75
CA VAL A 217 46.74 -3.25 -10.96
C VAL A 217 46.76 -1.76 -10.65
N LEU A 218 46.08 -1.29 -9.60
CA LEU A 218 46.09 0.13 -9.21
C LEU A 218 47.51 0.62 -8.94
N ILE A 219 48.27 -0.12 -8.12
CA ILE A 219 49.64 0.25 -7.76
C ILE A 219 50.54 0.30 -9.00
N SER A 220 50.34 -0.61 -9.97
CA SER A 220 51.12 -0.64 -11.20
C SER A 220 50.91 0.60 -12.09
N GLN A 221 49.84 1.36 -11.87
CA GLN A 221 49.45 2.53 -12.66
C GLN A 221 49.63 3.86 -11.92
N MET A 222 50.04 3.84 -10.64
CA MET A 222 50.23 5.05 -9.85
C MET A 222 51.16 6.06 -10.53
N GLN A 223 50.80 7.34 -10.45
CA GLN A 223 51.52 8.49 -11.02
C GLN A 223 51.59 8.51 -12.56
N THR A 224 50.76 7.72 -13.26
CA THR A 224 50.64 7.82 -14.72
C THR A 224 49.53 8.81 -15.10
N SER A 225 49.79 9.71 -16.07
CA SER A 225 48.71 10.46 -16.73
C SER A 225 48.16 9.59 -17.85
N GLY A 226 46.88 9.22 -17.79
CA GLY A 226 46.26 8.34 -18.81
C GLY A 226 46.64 6.86 -18.69
N GLY A 227 46.73 6.34 -17.46
CA GLY A 227 46.80 4.90 -17.19
C GLY A 227 45.56 4.14 -17.69
N VAL A 228 45.45 2.84 -17.38
CA VAL A 228 44.26 2.06 -17.76
C VAL A 228 43.00 2.73 -17.18
N PRO A 229 41.95 3.02 -17.96
CA PRO A 229 40.78 3.78 -17.48
C PRO A 229 40.05 3.14 -16.28
N SER A 230 40.28 1.85 -16.01
CA SER A 230 39.71 1.15 -14.87
C SER A 230 40.47 1.42 -13.55
N ALA A 231 41.70 1.94 -13.60
CA ALA A 231 42.52 2.22 -12.42
C ALA A 231 42.38 3.67 -11.90
N ASP A 232 41.87 4.58 -12.74
CA ASP A 232 41.44 5.94 -12.36
C ASP A 232 39.98 5.84 -11.86
N ILE A 233 39.84 5.53 -10.57
CA ILE A 233 38.58 5.19 -9.92
C ILE A 233 37.73 6.45 -9.70
N ASP A 234 38.37 7.58 -9.43
CA ASP A 234 37.71 8.87 -9.20
C ASP A 234 37.52 9.74 -10.45
N GLU A 235 37.98 9.23 -11.61
CA GLU A 235 37.88 9.85 -12.94
C GLU A 235 38.54 11.23 -13.02
N SER A 236 39.56 11.48 -12.20
CA SER A 236 40.31 12.74 -12.16
C SER A 236 41.32 12.88 -13.31
N GLY A 237 41.55 11.82 -14.08
CA GLY A 237 42.54 11.73 -15.15
C GLY A 237 43.93 11.30 -14.66
N PHE A 238 44.09 11.03 -13.36
CA PHE A 238 45.32 10.60 -12.72
C PHE A 238 45.04 9.38 -11.84
N VAL A 239 45.95 8.41 -11.83
CA VAL A 239 45.91 7.31 -10.85
C VAL A 239 46.83 7.68 -9.68
N ASP A 240 46.27 8.02 -8.54
CA ASP A 240 47.01 8.51 -7.38
C ASP A 240 46.55 7.92 -6.03
N GLY A 241 46.97 8.56 -4.93
CA GLY A 241 46.65 8.11 -3.58
C GLY A 241 45.16 8.19 -3.23
N ILE A 242 44.38 8.97 -3.98
CA ILE A 242 42.93 9.09 -3.83
C ILE A 242 42.26 7.83 -4.40
N ASP A 243 42.69 7.35 -5.58
CA ASP A 243 42.21 6.07 -6.13
C ASP A 243 42.53 4.90 -5.21
N LEU A 244 43.74 4.89 -4.64
CA LEU A 244 44.12 3.89 -3.66
C LEU A 244 43.21 3.93 -2.43
N ALA A 245 42.85 5.11 -1.94
CA ALA A 245 41.93 5.26 -0.83
C ALA A 245 40.53 4.74 -1.18
N PHE A 246 40.04 4.99 -2.40
CA PHE A 246 38.79 4.44 -2.91
C PHE A 246 38.83 2.91 -2.99
N LEU A 247 39.89 2.33 -3.56
CA LEU A 247 40.06 0.88 -3.65
C LEU A 247 40.09 0.22 -2.27
N LEU A 248 40.91 0.74 -1.34
CA LEU A 248 41.02 0.19 0.01
C LEU A 248 39.72 0.33 0.80
N SER A 249 38.92 1.37 0.54
CA SER A 249 37.61 1.53 1.17
C SER A 249 36.58 0.49 0.71
N ALA A 250 36.80 -0.16 -0.43
CA ALA A 250 35.92 -1.14 -1.02
C ALA A 250 36.38 -2.59 -0.86
N TRP A 251 37.45 -2.83 -0.09
CA TRP A 251 38.11 -4.13 0.05
C TRP A 251 37.17 -5.25 0.52
N GLY A 252 37.18 -6.37 -0.20
CA GLY A 252 36.36 -7.56 0.06
C GLY A 252 35.52 -7.97 -1.15
N ALA A 253 34.66 -8.98 -0.96
CA ALA A 253 33.68 -9.35 -1.99
C ALA A 253 32.81 -8.14 -2.32
N CYS A 254 32.55 -7.89 -3.61
CA CYS A 254 31.67 -6.81 -4.04
C CYS A 254 30.34 -6.91 -3.26
N PRO A 255 29.82 -5.79 -2.70
CA PRO A 255 28.70 -5.83 -1.79
C PRO A 255 27.56 -6.68 -2.35
N SER A 256 27.17 -7.74 -1.64
CA SER A 256 25.84 -8.30 -1.86
C SER A 256 24.85 -7.20 -1.49
N ASN A 257 24.09 -6.76 -2.49
CA ASN A 257 23.10 -5.70 -2.38
C ASN A 257 22.33 -5.88 -1.08
N GLY A 258 22.19 -4.81 -0.32
CA GLY A 258 21.24 -4.78 0.78
C GLY A 258 19.92 -5.44 0.38
N SER A 259 19.23 -6.07 1.32
CA SER A 259 17.96 -6.75 1.03
C SER A 259 16.87 -6.12 1.88
N ILE A 260 15.68 -5.99 1.32
CA ILE A 260 14.49 -5.64 2.08
C ILE A 260 13.88 -6.95 2.57
N THR A 261 13.81 -7.10 3.89
CA THR A 261 13.23 -8.27 4.55
C THR A 261 11.75 -8.08 4.86
N SER A 262 11.29 -6.84 5.11
CA SER A 262 9.88 -6.54 5.33
C SER A 262 9.50 -5.09 5.03
N ILE A 263 8.22 -4.87 4.72
CA ILE A 263 7.60 -3.55 4.60
C ILE A 263 6.33 -3.56 5.45
N THR A 264 6.22 -2.65 6.40
CA THR A 264 5.09 -2.60 7.34
C THR A 264 4.51 -1.19 7.43
N PRO A 265 3.22 -1.00 7.15
CA PRO A 265 2.32 -1.95 6.49
C PRO A 265 2.70 -2.20 5.01
N ALA A 266 2.39 -3.39 4.48
CA ALA A 266 2.62 -3.77 3.07
C ALA A 266 1.44 -3.40 2.13
N VAL A 267 0.48 -2.63 2.62
CA VAL A 267 -0.73 -2.21 1.89
C VAL A 267 -1.07 -0.76 2.20
N GLY A 268 -1.70 -0.06 1.25
CA GLY A 268 -2.18 1.31 1.43
C GLY A 268 -3.19 1.74 0.37
N PRO A 269 -3.81 2.91 0.52
CA PRO A 269 -4.87 3.38 -0.35
C PRO A 269 -4.30 4.03 -1.61
N THR A 270 -5.09 4.07 -2.70
CA THR A 270 -4.70 4.77 -3.94
C THR A 270 -4.43 6.27 -3.77
N SER A 271 -4.91 6.88 -2.69
CA SER A 271 -4.62 8.27 -2.33
C SER A 271 -3.20 8.50 -1.77
N GLY A 272 -2.46 7.44 -1.44
CA GLY A 272 -1.19 7.54 -0.71
C GLY A 272 -1.37 7.98 0.75
N GLY A 273 -0.29 8.42 1.38
CA GLY A 273 -0.28 8.94 2.74
C GLY A 273 -0.01 7.90 3.83
N THR A 274 0.25 6.65 3.47
CA THR A 274 0.58 5.59 4.43
C THR A 274 2.02 5.77 4.91
N ALA A 275 2.22 6.00 6.21
CA ALA A 275 3.54 5.91 6.82
C ALA A 275 3.96 4.44 6.88
N ILE A 276 5.12 4.11 6.31
CA ILE A 276 5.64 2.76 6.20
C ILE A 276 7.06 2.67 6.75
N THR A 277 7.41 1.52 7.30
CA THR A 277 8.75 1.14 7.71
C THR A 277 9.23 -0.02 6.85
N ILE A 278 10.36 0.17 6.17
CA ILE A 278 11.07 -0.83 5.39
C ILE A 278 12.21 -1.36 6.26
N THR A 279 12.27 -2.66 6.47
CA THR A 279 13.37 -3.31 7.22
C THR A 279 14.25 -4.09 6.26
N GLY A 280 15.56 -4.07 6.50
CA GLY A 280 16.51 -4.75 5.65
C GLY A 280 17.95 -4.72 6.16
N ILE A 281 18.88 -5.08 5.28
CA ILE A 281 20.33 -4.90 5.48
C ILE A 281 20.86 -3.98 4.39
N GLY A 282 21.98 -3.29 4.63
CA GLY A 282 22.61 -2.43 3.63
C GLY A 282 21.78 -1.21 3.23
N LEU A 283 20.95 -0.69 4.14
CA LEU A 283 20.07 0.46 3.90
C LEU A 283 20.68 1.81 4.32
N ILE A 284 21.97 1.82 4.69
CA ILE A 284 22.67 3.04 5.11
C ILE A 284 22.76 4.04 3.95
N ASN A 285 22.64 5.33 4.25
CA ASN A 285 22.71 6.44 3.28
C ASN A 285 21.68 6.38 2.15
N MET A 286 20.56 5.66 2.33
CA MET A 286 19.44 5.67 1.39
C MET A 286 18.68 7.00 1.50
N THR A 287 18.45 7.66 0.37
CA THR A 287 17.85 9.01 0.32
C THR A 287 16.52 9.06 -0.43
N SER A 288 16.15 7.99 -1.12
CA SER A 288 14.94 7.91 -1.94
C SER A 288 14.24 6.57 -1.75
N VAL A 289 12.91 6.61 -1.71
CA VAL A 289 12.04 5.43 -1.79
C VAL A 289 11.02 5.68 -2.90
N LYS A 290 10.81 4.70 -3.78
CA LYS A 290 9.82 4.75 -4.86
C LYS A 290 8.89 3.56 -4.80
N PHE A 291 7.60 3.79 -5.02
CA PHE A 291 6.54 2.79 -5.11
C PHE A 291 6.02 2.70 -6.54
N GLY A 292 6.36 1.60 -7.24
CA GLY A 292 5.99 1.43 -8.65
C GLY A 292 6.43 2.61 -9.51
N GLY A 293 7.62 3.14 -9.23
CA GLY A 293 8.24 4.29 -9.92
C GLY A 293 7.92 5.68 -9.33
N VAL A 294 6.92 5.82 -8.47
CA VAL A 294 6.51 7.13 -7.91
C VAL A 294 7.23 7.39 -6.59
N ALA A 295 7.82 8.57 -6.41
CA ALA A 295 8.60 8.92 -5.22
C ALA A 295 7.73 9.08 -3.97
N ALA A 296 8.17 8.48 -2.86
CA ALA A 296 7.63 8.68 -1.53
C ALA A 296 8.17 9.97 -0.88
N THR A 297 7.52 10.43 0.18
CA THR A 297 7.94 11.58 0.98
C THR A 297 8.45 11.15 2.36
N ASN A 298 9.09 12.06 3.11
CA ASN A 298 9.58 11.82 4.47
C ASN A 298 10.50 10.59 4.61
N VAL A 299 11.43 10.43 3.67
CA VAL A 299 12.39 9.32 3.67
C VAL A 299 13.45 9.55 4.73
N VAL A 300 13.58 8.63 5.70
CA VAL A 300 14.64 8.64 6.72
C VAL A 300 15.23 7.24 6.83
N ALA A 301 16.55 7.11 6.67
CA ALA A 301 17.24 5.84 6.61
C ALA A 301 18.24 5.63 7.75
N THR A 302 18.39 4.37 8.18
CA THR A 302 19.46 3.83 9.03
C THR A 302 20.11 2.64 8.31
N SER A 303 21.08 1.96 8.93
CA SER A 303 21.69 0.77 8.32
C SER A 303 20.71 -0.41 8.13
N THR A 304 19.62 -0.47 8.88
CA THR A 304 18.67 -1.59 8.87
C THR A 304 17.21 -1.20 8.63
N THR A 305 16.88 0.09 8.63
CA THR A 305 15.50 0.57 8.45
C THR A 305 15.41 1.81 7.56
N VAL A 306 14.32 1.94 6.82
CA VAL A 306 13.93 3.18 6.11
C VAL A 306 12.47 3.47 6.40
N THR A 307 12.16 4.65 6.94
CA THR A 307 10.78 5.14 7.02
C THR A 307 10.46 6.01 5.81
N ALA A 308 9.22 5.96 5.34
CA ALA A 308 8.73 6.81 4.24
C ALA A 308 7.20 6.97 4.33
N VAL A 309 6.64 7.86 3.50
CA VAL A 309 5.20 8.04 3.32
C VAL A 309 4.83 7.79 1.87
N THR A 310 3.90 6.86 1.63
CA THR A 310 3.54 6.41 0.28
C THR A 310 2.92 7.53 -0.57
N PRO A 311 3.25 7.62 -1.87
CA PRO A 311 2.61 8.56 -2.78
C PRO A 311 1.21 8.11 -3.22
N ALA A 312 0.43 9.02 -3.79
CA ALA A 312 -0.81 8.67 -4.49
C ALA A 312 -0.50 7.90 -5.79
N ARG A 313 -1.24 6.81 -6.05
CA ARG A 313 -1.08 5.98 -7.25
C ARG A 313 -2.32 5.11 -7.49
N ALA A 314 -2.54 4.70 -8.74
CA ALA A 314 -3.58 3.73 -9.11
C ALA A 314 -3.42 2.37 -8.40
N ALA A 315 -4.54 1.67 -8.22
CA ALA A 315 -4.58 0.37 -7.54
C ALA A 315 -3.70 -0.68 -8.24
N GLY A 316 -3.14 -1.58 -7.45
CA GLY A 316 -2.27 -2.65 -7.93
C GLY A 316 -1.09 -2.92 -7.02
N VAL A 317 -0.47 -4.08 -7.25
CA VAL A 317 0.75 -4.50 -6.57
C VAL A 317 1.94 -3.81 -7.24
N VAL A 318 2.88 -3.31 -6.44
CA VAL A 318 4.07 -2.58 -6.92
C VAL A 318 5.35 -3.01 -6.24
N ASP A 319 6.45 -2.82 -6.97
CA ASP A 319 7.79 -2.91 -6.43
C ASP A 319 8.09 -1.68 -5.55
N VAL A 320 8.89 -1.88 -4.51
CA VAL A 320 9.43 -0.82 -3.67
C VAL A 320 10.93 -0.74 -3.90
N VAL A 321 11.41 0.42 -4.35
CA VAL A 321 12.82 0.69 -4.64
C VAL A 321 13.34 1.67 -3.62
N VAL A 322 14.36 1.29 -2.87
CA VAL A 322 15.08 2.16 -1.93
C VAL A 322 16.45 2.46 -2.55
N SER A 323 16.86 3.71 -2.62
CA SER A 323 18.11 4.11 -3.28
C SER A 323 18.83 5.27 -2.58
N GLY A 324 20.15 5.31 -2.67
CA GLY A 324 20.99 6.42 -2.19
C GLY A 324 22.48 6.13 -2.36
N SER A 325 23.28 7.18 -2.54
CA SER A 325 24.75 7.08 -2.71
C SER A 325 25.20 6.05 -3.76
N GLY A 326 24.50 5.99 -4.91
CA GLY A 326 24.78 5.04 -6.00
C GLY A 326 24.35 3.59 -5.72
N GLN A 327 23.78 3.31 -4.55
CA GLN A 327 23.25 2.02 -4.15
C GLN A 327 21.71 1.99 -4.28
N TYR A 328 21.15 0.81 -4.50
CA TYR A 328 19.70 0.61 -4.42
C TYR A 328 19.35 -0.83 -4.05
N VAL A 329 18.19 -0.98 -3.43
CA VAL A 329 17.59 -2.25 -3.02
C VAL A 329 16.15 -2.29 -3.53
N VAL A 330 15.73 -3.43 -4.08
CA VAL A 330 14.38 -3.62 -4.63
C VAL A 330 13.66 -4.72 -3.87
N ALA A 331 12.47 -4.42 -3.39
CA ALA A 331 11.50 -5.41 -2.95
C ALA A 331 10.42 -5.54 -4.03
N THR A 332 10.42 -6.66 -4.74
CA THR A 332 9.47 -6.88 -5.84
C THR A 332 8.09 -7.23 -5.31
N SER A 333 7.04 -6.66 -5.92
CA SER A 333 5.64 -6.91 -5.56
C SER A 333 5.36 -6.78 -4.05
N ALA A 334 6.06 -5.87 -3.38
CA ALA A 334 6.14 -5.80 -1.93
C ALA A 334 5.13 -4.84 -1.29
N PHE A 335 4.41 -4.05 -2.11
CA PHE A 335 3.37 -3.15 -1.62
C PHE A 335 2.12 -3.19 -2.50
N THR A 336 0.93 -3.22 -1.90
CA THR A 336 -0.34 -3.21 -2.64
C THR A 336 -1.11 -1.90 -2.43
N TYR A 337 -1.41 -1.21 -3.53
CA TYR A 337 -2.37 -0.10 -3.54
C TYR A 337 -3.79 -0.65 -3.72
N SER A 338 -4.64 -0.45 -2.73
CA SER A 338 -6.04 -0.84 -2.78
C SER A 338 -6.92 0.39 -3.03
N SER A 339 -7.90 0.26 -3.91
CA SER A 339 -8.93 1.29 -4.07
C SER A 339 -9.81 1.31 -2.82
N THR A 340 -10.08 2.50 -2.29
CA THR A 340 -11.06 2.66 -1.23
C THR A 340 -12.46 2.34 -1.75
N VAL A 341 -13.14 1.40 -1.11
CA VAL A 341 -14.51 0.99 -1.44
C VAL A 341 -15.50 1.93 -0.76
N VAL A 342 -16.42 2.48 -1.53
CA VAL A 342 -17.59 3.20 -1.03
C VAL A 342 -18.78 2.26 -1.17
N PRO A 343 -19.48 1.90 -0.07
CA PRO A 343 -20.64 1.04 -0.17
C PRO A 343 -21.70 1.60 -1.11
N ALA A 344 -22.40 0.73 -1.86
CA ALA A 344 -23.40 1.16 -2.84
C ALA A 344 -24.57 1.95 -2.24
N TRP A 345 -24.80 1.79 -0.93
CA TRP A 345 -25.82 2.49 -0.16
C TRP A 345 -25.38 3.87 0.35
N ALA A 346 -24.15 4.31 0.05
CA ALA A 346 -23.55 5.52 0.59
C ALA A 346 -22.95 6.45 -0.48
N THR A 347 -22.87 7.74 -0.14
CA THR A 347 -22.01 8.70 -0.84
C THR A 347 -20.74 8.96 -0.04
N LEU A 348 -19.61 9.08 -0.74
CA LEU A 348 -18.33 9.42 -0.15
C LEU A 348 -18.33 10.86 0.40
N LEU A 349 -17.83 11.05 1.63
CA LEU A 349 -17.48 12.36 2.16
C LEU A 349 -15.95 12.50 2.26
N GLU A 350 -15.29 11.57 2.94
CA GLU A 350 -13.83 11.51 3.05
C GLU A 350 -13.35 10.06 2.96
N ALA A 351 -12.43 9.78 2.03
CA ALA A 351 -11.95 8.42 1.79
C ALA A 351 -11.00 7.94 2.90
N ALA A 352 -10.08 8.81 3.32
CA ALA A 352 -9.06 8.52 4.33
C ALA A 352 -9.37 9.25 5.64
N PRO A 353 -8.94 8.71 6.80
CA PRO A 353 -9.13 9.37 8.08
C PRO A 353 -8.35 10.67 8.17
N ASN A 354 -9.04 11.75 8.56
CA ASN A 354 -8.43 13.07 8.72
C ASN A 354 -7.45 13.06 9.92
N PRO A 355 -6.14 13.34 9.73
CA PRO A 355 -5.14 13.32 10.80
C PRO A 355 -5.37 14.35 11.92
N THR A 356 -6.16 15.39 11.69
CA THR A 356 -6.52 16.36 12.73
C THR A 356 -7.67 15.86 13.62
N VAL A 357 -8.41 14.85 13.16
CA VAL A 357 -9.51 14.21 13.91
C VAL A 357 -9.03 12.91 14.54
N VAL A 358 -8.54 11.98 13.71
CA VAL A 358 -7.97 10.71 14.14
C VAL A 358 -6.47 10.90 14.31
N THR A 359 -6.04 11.38 15.47
CA THR A 359 -4.63 11.73 15.73
C THR A 359 -3.72 10.51 15.90
N ASP A 360 -4.26 9.38 16.35
CA ASP A 360 -3.53 8.10 16.46
C ASP A 360 -3.25 7.51 15.07
N ALA A 361 -1.95 7.38 14.75
CA ALA A 361 -1.49 6.81 13.49
C ALA A 361 -1.85 5.34 13.31
N ASN A 362 -1.87 4.55 14.38
CA ASN A 362 -2.24 3.14 14.34
C ASN A 362 -3.74 2.99 14.04
N LEU A 363 -4.57 3.84 14.65
CA LEU A 363 -6.01 3.85 14.38
C LEU A 363 -6.30 4.26 12.94
N ARG A 364 -5.60 5.28 12.41
CA ARG A 364 -5.68 5.64 10.98
C ARG A 364 -5.27 4.49 10.08
N ALA A 365 -4.18 3.80 10.40
CA ALA A 365 -3.71 2.65 9.64
C ALA A 365 -4.75 1.51 9.64
N ALA A 366 -5.39 1.25 10.78
CA ALA A 366 -6.44 0.23 10.89
C ALA A 366 -7.69 0.59 10.06
N ILE A 367 -8.12 1.85 10.07
CA ILE A 367 -9.22 2.35 9.21
C ILE A 367 -8.87 2.13 7.73
N VAL A 368 -7.66 2.53 7.32
CA VAL A 368 -7.20 2.36 5.93
C VAL A 368 -7.11 0.89 5.53
N ALA A 369 -6.64 0.03 6.44
CA ALA A 369 -6.49 -1.41 6.20
C ALA A 369 -7.83 -2.13 5.99
N SER A 370 -8.95 -1.56 6.44
CA SER A 370 -10.29 -2.09 6.16
C SER A 370 -10.65 -2.09 4.67
N GLY A 371 -10.02 -1.22 3.88
CA GLY A 371 -10.35 -1.01 2.46
C GLY A 371 -11.59 -0.14 2.20
N PHE A 372 -12.30 0.33 3.23
CA PHE A 372 -13.52 1.13 3.07
C PHE A 372 -13.28 2.63 3.33
N ALA A 373 -14.15 3.48 2.78
CA ALA A 373 -14.10 4.92 3.00
C ALA A 373 -14.35 5.28 4.46
N TRP A 374 -13.51 6.14 5.05
CA TRP A 374 -13.62 6.51 6.46
C TRP A 374 -14.93 7.24 6.79
N ARG A 375 -15.29 8.27 6.02
CA ARG A 375 -16.46 9.12 6.29
C ARG A 375 -17.39 9.09 5.09
N ILE A 376 -18.63 8.71 5.35
CA ILE A 376 -19.65 8.54 4.33
C ILE A 376 -20.97 9.17 4.77
N ARG A 377 -21.90 9.26 3.84
CA ARG A 377 -23.29 9.62 4.10
C ARG A 377 -24.21 8.56 3.56
N ASP A 378 -25.04 8.00 4.43
CA ASP A 378 -26.06 7.03 4.06
C ASP A 378 -27.12 7.71 3.18
N THR A 379 -27.35 7.16 1.99
CA THR A 379 -28.22 7.78 0.97
C THR A 379 -29.70 7.72 1.33
N SER A 380 -30.10 6.73 2.13
CA SER A 380 -31.49 6.61 2.56
C SER A 380 -31.78 7.65 3.64
N SER A 381 -31.04 7.62 4.74
CA SER A 381 -31.31 8.38 5.97
C SER A 381 -30.67 9.76 6.04
N ASN A 382 -29.74 10.07 5.13
CA ASN A 382 -28.90 11.28 5.22
C ASN A 382 -28.07 11.33 6.53
N ILE A 383 -27.83 10.18 7.16
CA ILE A 383 -26.96 10.06 8.33
C ILE A 383 -25.50 10.02 7.88
N GLU A 384 -24.69 10.86 8.50
CA GLU A 384 -23.24 10.80 8.36
C GLU A 384 -22.68 9.68 9.24
N MET A 385 -21.85 8.81 8.66
CA MET A 385 -21.28 7.65 9.36
C MET A 385 -19.77 7.62 9.25
N LEU A 386 -19.13 7.16 10.31
CA LEU A 386 -17.69 6.96 10.41
C LEU A 386 -17.39 5.47 10.48
N LEU A 387 -16.34 5.05 9.78
CA LEU A 387 -15.88 3.68 9.79
C LEU A 387 -15.09 3.41 11.07
N VAL A 388 -15.53 2.40 11.81
CA VAL A 388 -14.86 1.83 12.97
C VAL A 388 -14.14 0.55 12.50
N PRO A 389 -12.80 0.45 12.62
CA PRO A 389 -12.06 -0.70 12.12
C PRO A 389 -12.32 -1.96 12.96
N ALA A 390 -12.03 -3.14 12.41
CA ALA A 390 -12.01 -4.38 13.18
C ALA A 390 -10.90 -4.33 14.26
N GLY A 391 -11.08 -5.04 15.36
CA GLY A 391 -10.06 -5.12 16.40
C GLY A 391 -10.51 -5.82 17.67
N THR A 392 -9.60 -5.88 18.64
CA THR A 392 -9.82 -6.50 19.95
C THR A 392 -9.66 -5.44 21.05
N PHE A 393 -10.54 -5.46 22.05
CA PHE A 393 -10.48 -4.57 23.20
C PHE A 393 -10.97 -5.23 24.48
N THR A 394 -10.55 -4.66 25.61
CA THR A 394 -11.09 -5.04 26.93
C THR A 394 -12.38 -4.27 27.19
N MET A 395 -13.50 -4.99 27.28
CA MET A 395 -14.82 -4.47 27.60
C MET A 395 -15.11 -4.61 29.09
N GLY A 396 -15.84 -3.64 29.65
CA GLY A 396 -16.27 -3.62 31.04
C GLY A 396 -15.62 -2.54 31.90
N CYS A 397 -15.65 -2.71 33.23
CA CYS A 397 -15.37 -1.70 34.23
C CYS A 397 -14.15 -0.79 33.96
N SER A 398 -14.41 0.51 33.83
CA SER A 398 -13.42 1.58 33.86
C SER A 398 -13.91 2.70 34.79
N ALA A 399 -13.47 2.66 36.05
CA ALA A 399 -13.84 3.62 37.08
C ALA A 399 -13.24 5.02 36.83
N SER A 400 -13.97 6.07 37.19
CA SER A 400 -13.46 7.44 37.21
C SER A 400 -12.84 7.78 38.57
N ASN A 401 -12.25 8.96 38.70
CA ASN A 401 -11.72 9.44 39.98
C ASN A 401 -12.82 9.62 41.04
N SER A 402 -14.05 9.90 40.60
CA SER A 402 -15.18 10.20 41.50
C SER A 402 -16.14 9.02 41.69
N TYR A 403 -16.16 8.05 40.76
CA TYR A 403 -17.14 6.97 40.75
C TYR A 403 -16.51 5.62 40.44
N ALA A 404 -16.78 4.64 41.31
CA ALA A 404 -16.49 3.23 41.06
C ALA A 404 -17.42 2.66 39.97
N CYS A 405 -17.07 1.48 39.44
CA CYS A 405 -17.94 0.75 38.54
C CYS A 405 -19.07 0.06 39.29
N ASP A 406 -20.20 -0.07 38.60
CA ASP A 406 -21.33 -0.89 39.03
C ASP A 406 -21.02 -2.39 38.83
N SER A 407 -21.78 -3.25 39.52
CA SER A 407 -21.49 -4.70 39.54
C SER A 407 -21.69 -5.37 38.18
N ASP A 408 -22.60 -4.84 37.36
CA ASP A 408 -22.97 -5.32 36.03
C ASP A 408 -21.99 -4.88 34.94
N GLU A 409 -21.04 -4.00 35.26
CA GLU A 409 -19.90 -3.65 34.40
C GLU A 409 -18.77 -4.70 34.46
N ASN A 410 -18.96 -5.77 35.25
CA ASN A 410 -17.98 -6.82 35.49
C ASN A 410 -18.46 -8.21 35.00
N PRO A 411 -17.54 -9.14 34.69
CA PRO A 411 -16.08 -8.97 34.69
C PRO A 411 -15.55 -8.21 33.46
N LEU A 412 -14.35 -7.62 33.61
CA LEU A 412 -13.54 -7.23 32.47
C LEU A 412 -13.24 -8.46 31.61
N HIS A 413 -13.46 -8.35 30.30
CA HIS A 413 -13.28 -9.46 29.37
C HIS A 413 -12.82 -8.95 27.99
N GLN A 414 -12.17 -9.82 27.21
CA GLN A 414 -11.72 -9.48 25.87
C GLN A 414 -12.83 -9.68 24.85
N VAL A 415 -13.02 -8.70 23.99
CA VAL A 415 -13.97 -8.76 22.87
C VAL A 415 -13.22 -8.52 21.57
N THR A 416 -13.44 -9.40 20.59
CA THR A 416 -12.92 -9.25 19.24
C THR A 416 -14.04 -8.96 18.27
N LEU A 417 -13.98 -7.82 17.60
CA LEU A 417 -14.82 -7.46 16.47
C LEU A 417 -14.07 -7.79 15.18
N THR A 418 -14.53 -8.79 14.43
CA THR A 418 -13.75 -9.34 13.29
C THR A 418 -13.92 -8.56 12.00
N GLN A 419 -14.88 -7.64 11.93
CA GLN A 419 -15.20 -6.86 10.75
C GLN A 419 -15.30 -5.38 11.14
N ALA A 420 -14.89 -4.51 10.21
CA ALA A 420 -15.16 -3.09 10.33
C ALA A 420 -16.68 -2.84 10.18
N PHE A 421 -17.17 -1.77 10.79
CA PHE A 421 -18.56 -1.35 10.69
C PHE A 421 -18.66 0.17 10.66
N TYR A 422 -19.73 0.68 10.06
CA TYR A 422 -20.05 2.10 10.10
C TYR A 422 -20.92 2.40 11.31
N MET A 423 -20.63 3.49 12.01
CA MET A 423 -21.45 4.03 13.09
C MET A 423 -21.77 5.49 12.80
N GLY A 424 -23.00 5.91 13.10
CA GLY A 424 -23.43 7.30 12.98
C GLY A 424 -22.46 8.20 13.73
N ARG A 425 -22.00 9.27 13.07
CA ARG A 425 -21.08 10.24 13.69
C ARG A 425 -21.68 10.89 14.94
N TYR A 426 -23.00 11.01 14.90
CA TYR A 426 -23.86 11.64 15.90
C TYR A 426 -25.00 10.68 16.26
N GLU A 427 -25.68 10.98 17.35
CA GLU A 427 -27.03 10.48 17.62
C GLU A 427 -27.97 10.84 16.44
N VAL A 428 -29.01 10.04 16.21
CA VAL A 428 -30.00 10.34 15.16
C VAL A 428 -30.75 11.61 15.54
N THR A 429 -30.79 12.60 14.65
CA THR A 429 -31.41 13.89 14.96
C THR A 429 -32.93 13.86 14.79
N GLN A 430 -33.62 14.81 15.42
CA GLN A 430 -35.06 15.01 15.24
C GLN A 430 -35.44 15.19 13.76
N ALA A 431 -34.62 15.89 12.98
CA ALA A 431 -34.86 16.08 11.54
C ALA A 431 -34.73 14.77 10.75
N GLN A 432 -33.68 13.98 11.02
CA GLN A 432 -33.48 12.67 10.37
C GLN A 432 -34.61 11.70 10.71
N TRP A 433 -35.01 11.67 11.98
CA TRP A 433 -36.17 10.89 12.43
C TRP A 433 -37.45 11.32 11.72
N THR A 434 -37.79 12.61 11.77
CA THR A 434 -39.03 13.15 11.18
C THR A 434 -39.09 12.88 9.67
N ALA A 435 -37.97 13.03 8.96
CA ALA A 435 -37.89 12.76 7.53
C ALA A 435 -38.19 11.30 7.16
N LYS A 436 -37.98 10.35 8.09
CA LYS A 436 -38.21 8.92 7.86
C LYS A 436 -39.51 8.39 8.46
N MET A 437 -39.85 8.85 9.65
CA MET A 437 -40.99 8.34 10.42
C MET A 437 -42.25 9.20 10.23
N GLY A 438 -42.13 10.41 9.68
CA GLY A 438 -43.24 11.33 9.42
C GLY A 438 -43.79 12.03 10.66
N SER A 439 -43.25 11.76 11.85
CA SER A 439 -43.62 12.38 13.12
C SER A 439 -42.39 12.58 14.00
N ASN A 440 -42.48 13.45 15.00
CA ASN A 440 -41.41 13.72 15.97
C ASN A 440 -41.92 13.47 17.40
N PRO A 441 -41.44 12.42 18.09
CA PRO A 441 -41.87 12.09 19.46
C PRO A 441 -41.17 12.93 20.54
N SER A 442 -40.11 13.67 20.17
CA SER A 442 -39.26 14.41 21.09
C SER A 442 -40.00 15.33 22.05
N TYR A 443 -39.56 15.35 23.30
CA TYR A 443 -39.91 16.34 24.30
C TYR A 443 -39.26 17.71 24.04
N PHE A 444 -37.98 17.74 23.65
CA PHE A 444 -37.20 18.97 23.51
C PHE A 444 -37.37 19.61 22.12
N VAL A 445 -38.58 20.12 21.88
CA VAL A 445 -38.99 20.80 20.64
C VAL A 445 -39.17 22.30 20.83
N GLY A 446 -39.28 23.05 19.73
CA GLY A 446 -39.56 24.50 19.76
C GLY A 446 -38.33 25.39 19.96
N TYR A 447 -37.13 24.81 20.00
CA TYR A 447 -35.87 25.54 19.99
C TYR A 447 -35.43 25.82 18.54
N SER A 448 -34.64 26.87 18.33
CA SER A 448 -34.11 27.21 17.00
C SER A 448 -33.22 26.11 16.41
N ASP A 449 -32.61 25.29 17.28
CA ASP A 449 -31.73 24.17 16.93
C ASP A 449 -32.42 22.79 17.05
N SER A 450 -33.73 22.72 17.33
CA SER A 450 -34.43 21.43 17.57
C SER A 450 -34.20 20.39 16.47
N ALA A 451 -34.12 20.81 15.20
CA ALA A 451 -33.84 19.92 14.06
C ALA A 451 -32.49 19.18 14.17
N LEU A 452 -31.52 19.76 14.88
CA LEU A 452 -30.17 19.23 15.06
C LEU A 452 -29.99 18.51 16.41
N ARG A 453 -30.98 18.58 17.31
CA ARG A 453 -30.95 17.84 18.58
C ARG A 453 -31.20 16.35 18.34
N PRO A 454 -30.73 15.46 19.23
CA PRO A 454 -31.07 14.05 19.14
C PRO A 454 -32.58 13.87 19.21
N VAL A 455 -33.10 12.92 18.44
CA VAL A 455 -34.45 12.42 18.69
C VAL A 455 -34.44 11.69 20.03
N GLU A 456 -35.43 12.01 20.86
CA GLU A 456 -35.66 11.33 22.12
C GLU A 456 -37.15 10.98 22.26
N ARG A 457 -37.50 10.31 23.35
CA ARG A 457 -38.78 9.62 23.53
C ARG A 457 -39.08 8.56 22.48
N VAL A 458 -38.06 7.79 22.13
CA VAL A 458 -38.20 6.62 21.25
C VAL A 458 -38.12 5.33 22.07
N THR A 459 -38.96 4.36 21.73
CA THR A 459 -38.86 3.00 22.29
C THR A 459 -37.95 2.14 21.43
N TRP A 460 -37.43 1.04 21.99
CA TRP A 460 -36.66 0.07 21.22
C TRP A 460 -37.47 -0.49 20.04
N THR A 461 -38.77 -0.69 20.23
CA THR A 461 -39.66 -1.19 19.18
C THR A 461 -39.82 -0.22 18.01
N MET A 462 -39.98 1.08 18.29
CA MET A 462 -40.05 2.11 17.23
C MET A 462 -38.75 2.19 16.42
N VAL A 463 -37.61 1.94 17.08
CA VAL A 463 -36.30 2.01 16.45
C VAL A 463 -36.00 0.75 15.64
N ALA A 464 -36.14 -0.45 16.23
CA ALA A 464 -35.54 -1.67 15.69
C ALA A 464 -36.50 -2.85 15.46
N SER A 465 -37.79 -2.75 15.80
CA SER A 465 -38.73 -3.89 15.70
C SER A 465 -39.87 -3.67 14.70
N GLY A 466 -40.05 -4.64 13.80
CA GLY A 466 -41.16 -4.63 12.82
C GLY A 466 -40.86 -3.80 11.57
N SER A 467 -41.64 -4.02 10.51
CA SER A 467 -41.40 -3.49 9.16
C SER A 467 -41.52 -1.96 9.03
N THR A 468 -42.14 -1.30 10.01
CA THR A 468 -42.31 0.15 10.04
C THR A 468 -41.34 0.84 10.99
N SER A 469 -40.39 0.11 11.59
CA SER A 469 -39.36 0.68 12.45
C SER A 469 -38.36 1.53 11.67
N PHE A 470 -37.71 2.48 12.35
CA PHE A 470 -36.70 3.34 11.73
C PHE A 470 -35.62 2.54 11.01
N MET A 471 -35.08 1.50 11.67
CA MET A 471 -34.04 0.64 11.10
C MET A 471 -34.53 -0.13 9.86
N SER A 472 -35.77 -0.62 9.87
CA SER A 472 -36.35 -1.31 8.70
C SER A 472 -36.56 -0.36 7.51
N LEU A 473 -36.93 0.89 7.76
CA LEU A 473 -37.17 1.88 6.72
C LEU A 473 -35.88 2.45 6.11
N THR A 474 -34.75 2.40 6.82
CA THR A 474 -33.46 2.91 6.35
C THR A 474 -32.50 1.82 5.87
N GLY A 475 -32.69 0.58 6.31
CA GLY A 475 -31.73 -0.51 6.14
C GLY A 475 -30.52 -0.41 7.08
N LEU A 476 -30.66 0.36 8.17
CA LEU A 476 -29.67 0.47 9.24
C LEU A 476 -29.97 -0.54 10.35
N ARG A 477 -29.11 -0.60 11.37
CA ARG A 477 -29.32 -1.36 12.60
C ARG A 477 -28.87 -0.56 13.83
N LEU A 478 -29.25 -1.01 15.02
CA LEU A 478 -28.59 -0.58 16.24
C LEU A 478 -27.17 -1.19 16.30
N PRO A 479 -26.19 -0.49 16.90
CA PRO A 479 -24.93 -1.13 17.27
C PRO A 479 -25.18 -2.21 18.33
N THR A 480 -24.33 -3.23 18.38
CA THR A 480 -24.28 -4.06 19.57
C THR A 480 -23.69 -3.27 20.74
N GLU A 481 -23.91 -3.71 21.97
CA GLU A 481 -23.30 -3.12 23.15
C GLU A 481 -21.76 -3.07 23.03
N ALA A 482 -21.18 -4.17 22.53
CA ALA A 482 -19.75 -4.26 22.31
C ALA A 482 -19.24 -3.32 21.21
N GLU A 483 -19.96 -3.18 20.10
CA GLU A 483 -19.63 -2.22 19.05
C GLU A 483 -19.68 -0.78 19.59
N TRP A 484 -20.69 -0.47 20.40
CA TRP A 484 -20.84 0.84 21.03
C TRP A 484 -19.66 1.15 21.96
N GLU A 485 -19.30 0.24 22.87
CA GLU A 485 -18.19 0.45 23.81
C GLU A 485 -16.83 0.50 23.10
N TYR A 486 -16.63 -0.35 22.09
CA TYR A 486 -15.42 -0.32 21.26
C TYR A 486 -15.25 1.04 20.57
N ALA A 487 -16.33 1.53 19.96
CA ALA A 487 -16.38 2.81 19.30
C ALA A 487 -16.22 3.98 20.27
N TYR A 488 -16.82 3.91 21.47
CA TYR A 488 -16.65 4.88 22.55
C TYR A 488 -15.18 5.03 22.90
N ARG A 489 -14.53 3.89 23.21
CA ARG A 489 -13.16 3.83 23.69
C ARG A 489 -12.16 4.32 22.67
N ALA A 490 -12.37 4.05 21.38
CA ALA A 490 -11.45 4.46 20.31
C ALA A 490 -9.97 4.14 20.63
N GLY A 491 -9.72 2.99 21.28
CA GLY A 491 -8.40 2.55 21.72
C GLY A 491 -8.01 2.86 23.18
N THR A 492 -8.81 3.63 23.93
CA THR A 492 -8.53 3.94 25.34
C THR A 492 -9.11 2.89 26.32
N THR A 493 -8.55 2.83 27.52
CA THR A 493 -9.01 1.97 28.62
C THR A 493 -9.54 2.75 29.82
N THR A 494 -9.60 4.08 29.69
CA THR A 494 -10.01 5.04 30.72
C THR A 494 -11.54 5.10 30.85
N ALA A 495 -12.00 5.75 31.91
CA ALA A 495 -13.42 6.01 32.16
C ALA A 495 -14.06 6.86 31.06
N PHE A 496 -13.33 7.88 30.59
CA PHE A 496 -13.78 8.79 29.53
C PHE A 496 -12.87 8.72 28.30
N HIS A 497 -13.47 8.85 27.11
CA HIS A 497 -12.75 8.73 25.84
C HIS A 497 -11.73 9.86 25.61
N SER A 498 -10.82 9.67 24.66
CA SER A 498 -9.82 10.67 24.30
C SER A 498 -10.42 11.89 23.60
N TYR A 499 -9.67 13.00 23.60
CA TYR A 499 -9.88 14.17 22.74
C TYR A 499 -8.51 14.86 22.52
N PRO A 500 -8.34 15.89 21.66
CA PRO A 500 -7.02 16.38 21.29
C PRO A 500 -6.07 16.76 22.44
N ALA A 501 -6.58 17.29 23.56
CA ALA A 501 -5.75 17.62 24.72
C ALA A 501 -5.57 16.45 25.72
N GLN A 502 -6.32 15.35 25.54
CA GLN A 502 -6.23 14.11 26.32
C GLN A 502 -6.18 12.90 25.38
N PRO A 503 -5.08 12.73 24.61
CA PRO A 503 -5.02 11.76 23.51
C PRO A 503 -5.13 10.29 23.98
N THR A 504 -4.83 10.01 25.24
CA THR A 504 -4.90 8.67 25.85
C THR A 504 -6.19 8.42 26.64
N GLY A 505 -7.16 9.34 26.58
CA GLY A 505 -8.33 9.33 27.45
C GLY A 505 -8.01 9.80 28.88
N PHE A 506 -9.04 9.90 29.73
CA PHE A 506 -8.91 10.46 31.08
C PHE A 506 -9.91 9.84 32.08
N ASN A 507 -9.57 9.92 33.38
CA ASN A 507 -10.43 9.46 34.48
C ASN A 507 -10.93 10.61 35.37
N ASP A 508 -10.46 11.84 35.14
CA ASP A 508 -10.82 13.02 35.91
C ASP A 508 -12.17 13.59 35.44
N ASP A 509 -13.21 13.41 36.27
CA ASP A 509 -14.57 13.88 35.99
C ASP A 509 -14.65 15.41 35.77
N THR A 510 -13.70 16.19 36.30
CA THR A 510 -13.70 17.65 36.11
C THR A 510 -13.47 18.06 34.64
N LEU A 511 -12.90 17.17 33.82
CA LEU A 511 -12.67 17.38 32.40
C LEU A 511 -13.85 16.93 31.52
N LEU A 512 -14.86 16.24 32.08
CA LEU A 512 -15.98 15.66 31.32
C LEU A 512 -16.75 16.71 30.50
N GLY A 513 -16.85 17.94 31.01
CA GLY A 513 -17.54 19.04 30.33
C GLY A 513 -16.98 19.41 28.95
N ASN A 514 -15.79 18.93 28.59
CA ASN A 514 -15.19 19.08 27.26
C ASN A 514 -15.82 18.17 26.19
N ILE A 515 -16.27 16.98 26.59
CA ILE A 515 -16.76 15.93 25.68
C ILE A 515 -18.27 15.66 25.82
N ALA A 516 -18.91 16.11 26.91
CA ALA A 516 -20.27 15.73 27.23
C ALA A 516 -21.19 16.89 27.61
N TRP A 517 -22.48 16.73 27.27
CA TRP A 517 -23.59 17.45 27.89
C TRP A 517 -24.20 16.58 28.99
N TYR A 518 -24.02 16.97 30.26
CA TYR A 518 -24.50 16.21 31.42
C TYR A 518 -25.13 17.16 32.44
N SER A 519 -25.68 16.66 33.55
CA SER A 519 -26.45 17.45 34.52
C SER A 519 -25.81 18.78 34.94
N SER A 520 -24.47 18.83 35.04
CA SER A 520 -23.78 20.05 35.49
C SER A 520 -23.64 21.15 34.43
N ASN A 521 -23.78 20.85 33.14
CA ASN A 521 -23.57 21.84 32.07
C ASN A 521 -24.68 21.88 31.01
N ALA A 522 -25.63 20.94 31.01
CA ALA A 522 -26.65 20.83 29.97
C ALA A 522 -27.87 21.74 30.20
N GLY A 523 -28.09 22.25 31.42
CA GLY A 523 -29.28 23.05 31.72
C GLY A 523 -30.59 22.26 31.60
N SER A 524 -30.55 20.96 31.90
CA SER A 524 -31.70 20.04 31.86
C SER A 524 -32.42 19.94 30.51
N GLN A 525 -31.69 20.13 29.41
CA GLN A 525 -32.21 19.97 28.05
C GLN A 525 -31.16 19.33 27.13
N THR A 526 -31.62 18.60 26.10
CA THR A 526 -30.73 18.11 25.04
C THR A 526 -30.17 19.26 24.23
N HIS A 527 -29.03 19.04 23.58
CA HIS A 527 -28.35 20.03 22.74
C HIS A 527 -28.18 19.49 21.32
N ALA A 528 -27.94 20.40 20.37
CA ALA A 528 -27.57 20.01 19.02
C ALA A 528 -26.37 19.05 19.04
N VAL A 529 -26.47 17.98 18.27
CA VAL A 529 -25.42 16.97 18.17
C VAL A 529 -24.12 17.59 17.65
N GLY A 530 -22.98 17.07 18.10
CA GLY A 530 -21.66 17.57 17.73
C GLY A 530 -21.24 18.86 18.44
N GLY A 531 -21.97 19.29 19.47
CA GLY A 531 -21.65 20.48 20.25
C GLY A 531 -20.45 20.33 21.20
N LYS A 532 -19.95 19.10 21.39
CA LYS A 532 -18.79 18.75 22.21
C LYS A 532 -17.69 18.07 21.41
N LEU A 533 -16.50 17.94 22.02
CA LEU A 533 -15.34 17.35 21.36
C LEU A 533 -15.57 15.85 21.08
N ALA A 534 -15.20 15.44 19.87
CA ALA A 534 -15.26 14.04 19.45
C ALA A 534 -14.18 13.17 20.10
N ASN A 535 -14.42 11.87 20.10
CA ASN A 535 -13.43 10.87 20.48
C ASN A 535 -12.35 10.64 19.40
N GLY A 536 -11.40 9.75 19.66
CA GLY A 536 -10.31 9.41 18.73
C GLY A 536 -10.72 8.86 17.36
N LEU A 537 -11.98 8.47 17.17
CA LEU A 537 -12.54 8.05 15.88
C LEU A 537 -13.28 9.19 15.14
N GLY A 538 -13.57 10.31 15.82
CA GLY A 538 -14.39 11.41 15.32
C GLY A 538 -15.88 11.31 15.67
N LEU A 539 -16.28 10.35 16.52
CA LEU A 539 -17.64 10.21 17.03
C LEU A 539 -17.90 11.25 18.13
N HIS A 540 -19.03 11.93 18.04
CA HIS A 540 -19.44 12.93 19.03
C HIS A 540 -20.55 12.38 19.93
N ASP A 541 -20.69 13.03 21.09
CA ASP A 541 -21.78 12.79 22.05
C ASP A 541 -21.85 11.32 22.51
N MET A 542 -20.71 10.62 22.51
CA MET A 542 -20.62 9.26 23.07
C MET A 542 -20.74 9.27 24.61
N SER A 543 -20.62 10.46 25.23
CA SER A 543 -20.87 10.73 26.65
C SER A 543 -21.90 11.85 26.78
N GLY A 544 -22.99 11.61 27.51
CA GLY A 544 -24.05 12.57 27.78
C GLY A 544 -24.99 12.80 26.61
N ASN A 545 -25.63 13.97 26.58
CA ASN A 545 -26.74 14.34 25.71
C ASN A 545 -27.96 13.41 25.91
N VAL A 546 -28.05 12.28 25.21
CA VAL A 546 -29.07 11.27 25.46
C VAL A 546 -28.45 9.89 25.69
N TRP A 547 -29.13 9.07 26.49
CA TRP A 547 -28.87 7.64 26.51
C TRP A 547 -29.11 7.05 25.12
N GLU A 548 -28.27 6.09 24.72
CA GLU A 548 -28.35 5.49 23.40
C GLU A 548 -28.74 4.02 23.47
N LEU A 549 -29.87 3.65 22.84
CA LEU A 549 -30.28 2.26 22.70
C LEU A 549 -29.22 1.44 21.95
N VAL A 550 -29.00 0.20 22.39
CA VAL A 550 -28.22 -0.81 21.67
C VAL A 550 -29.08 -2.03 21.32
N GLN A 551 -28.54 -2.92 20.48
CA GLN A 551 -29.25 -4.11 20.00
C GLN A 551 -29.50 -5.13 21.12
N ASP A 552 -28.62 -5.19 22.11
CA ASP A 552 -28.48 -6.29 23.05
C ASP A 552 -29.61 -6.31 24.10
N TRP A 553 -29.97 -7.52 24.52
CA TRP A 553 -30.72 -7.74 25.76
C TRP A 553 -29.75 -7.70 26.95
N ASP A 554 -30.20 -7.22 28.10
CA ASP A 554 -29.39 -7.19 29.30
C ASP A 554 -29.01 -8.60 29.79
N ALA A 555 -27.75 -8.75 30.17
CA ALA A 555 -27.14 -9.97 30.68
C ALA A 555 -25.82 -9.67 31.40
N VAL A 556 -25.43 -10.62 32.25
CA VAL A 556 -24.09 -10.64 32.86
C VAL A 556 -23.04 -10.90 31.79
N TYR A 557 -21.91 -10.18 31.88
CA TYR A 557 -20.79 -10.39 30.98
C TYR A 557 -20.19 -11.79 31.10
N PRO A 558 -19.74 -12.39 29.97
CA PRO A 558 -19.07 -13.68 29.98
C PRO A 558 -17.71 -13.57 30.68
N SER A 559 -17.30 -14.63 31.39
CA SER A 559 -16.01 -14.66 32.11
C SER A 559 -14.78 -14.86 31.21
N GLY A 560 -14.95 -14.94 29.89
CA GLY A 560 -13.91 -15.30 28.92
C GLY A 560 -13.94 -14.41 27.68
N SER A 561 -12.99 -14.63 26.78
CA SER A 561 -12.92 -13.87 25.53
C SER A 561 -14.08 -14.24 24.61
N VAL A 562 -14.68 -13.25 23.96
CA VAL A 562 -15.78 -13.44 23.00
C VAL A 562 -15.49 -12.76 21.67
N THR A 563 -16.16 -13.23 20.61
CA THR A 563 -16.01 -12.71 19.25
C THR A 563 -17.38 -12.30 18.71
N ASN A 564 -17.50 -11.05 18.25
CA ASN A 564 -18.74 -10.44 17.76
C ASN A 564 -19.97 -10.71 18.67
N PRO A 565 -19.92 -10.42 19.99
CA PRO A 565 -21.05 -10.67 20.88
C PRO A 565 -22.26 -9.81 20.48
N THR A 566 -23.45 -10.39 20.62
CA THR A 566 -24.75 -9.76 20.32
C THR A 566 -25.75 -9.89 21.48
N GLY A 567 -25.25 -10.15 22.69
CA GLY A 567 -26.06 -10.43 23.87
C GLY A 567 -26.81 -11.78 23.77
N PRO A 568 -27.65 -12.11 24.77
CA PRO A 568 -28.49 -13.30 24.72
C PRO A 568 -29.62 -13.14 23.68
N ALA A 569 -30.18 -14.26 23.21
CA ALA A 569 -31.24 -14.25 22.21
C ALA A 569 -32.57 -13.63 22.70
N THR A 570 -32.82 -13.70 24.00
CA THR A 570 -34.04 -13.22 24.65
C THR A 570 -33.70 -12.55 25.98
N GLY A 571 -34.52 -11.60 26.40
CA GLY A 571 -34.42 -10.93 27.71
C GLY A 571 -35.68 -10.16 28.04
N THR A 572 -35.68 -9.49 29.18
CA THR A 572 -36.78 -8.62 29.64
C THR A 572 -36.49 -7.14 29.40
N GLU A 573 -35.21 -6.76 29.36
CA GLU A 573 -34.76 -5.37 29.29
C GLU A 573 -33.68 -5.18 28.24
N ARG A 574 -33.74 -4.05 27.53
CA ARG A 574 -32.78 -3.66 26.51
C ARG A 574 -31.75 -2.72 27.13
N LEU A 575 -30.51 -2.90 26.71
CA LEU A 575 -29.41 -2.06 27.15
C LEU A 575 -29.43 -0.70 26.44
N TRP A 576 -28.94 0.29 27.16
CA TRP A 576 -28.60 1.63 26.66
C TRP A 576 -27.30 2.13 27.30
N ARG A 577 -26.64 3.08 26.64
CA ARG A 577 -25.26 3.46 26.94
C ARG A 577 -25.06 4.98 26.89
N GLY A 578 -24.04 5.49 27.59
CA GLY A 578 -23.52 6.84 27.39
C GLY A 578 -23.98 7.93 28.36
N GLY A 579 -25.02 7.70 29.18
CA GLY A 579 -25.54 8.72 30.09
C GLY A 579 -26.33 9.81 29.36
N SER A 580 -26.76 10.86 30.09
CA SER A 580 -27.58 11.91 29.49
C SER A 580 -27.46 13.27 30.17
N VAL A 581 -28.17 14.27 29.64
CA VAL A 581 -28.26 15.63 30.19
C VAL A 581 -28.84 15.72 31.62
N TRP A 582 -29.42 14.66 32.16
CA TRP A 582 -29.99 14.62 33.53
C TRP A 582 -29.10 13.94 34.56
N HIS A 583 -28.05 13.26 34.11
CA HIS A 583 -27.24 12.41 34.97
C HIS A 583 -25.93 13.10 35.41
N PRO A 584 -25.36 12.74 36.57
CA PRO A 584 -24.00 13.17 36.96
C PRO A 584 -22.95 12.53 36.03
N SER A 585 -21.66 12.68 36.33
CA SER A 585 -20.61 12.13 35.47
C SER A 585 -20.57 10.60 35.46
N ALA A 586 -21.09 9.92 36.49
CA ALA A 586 -20.99 8.46 36.62
C ALA A 586 -21.55 7.70 35.40
N PRO A 587 -22.75 8.02 34.87
CA PRO A 587 -23.28 7.31 33.71
C PRO A 587 -22.66 7.70 32.37
N SER A 588 -21.84 8.77 32.35
CA SER A 588 -21.11 9.18 31.14
C SER A 588 -19.84 8.37 30.89
N ARG A 589 -19.47 7.45 31.81
CA ARG A 589 -18.32 6.55 31.65
C ARG A 589 -18.58 5.56 30.53
N GLY A 590 -17.55 5.25 29.76
CA GLY A 590 -17.63 4.29 28.65
C GLY A 590 -18.08 2.90 29.05
N SER A 591 -17.89 2.50 30.31
CA SER A 591 -18.28 1.18 30.83
C SER A 591 -19.67 1.13 31.45
N ASN A 592 -20.29 2.26 31.79
CA ASN A 592 -21.56 2.26 32.54
C ASN A 592 -22.76 1.80 31.69
N ARG A 593 -23.48 0.82 32.20
CA ARG A 593 -24.61 0.16 31.55
C ARG A 593 -25.86 0.48 32.34
N GLU A 594 -26.98 0.45 31.65
CA GLU A 594 -28.28 0.54 32.28
C GLU A 594 -29.26 -0.24 31.38
N SER A 595 -30.43 -0.64 31.87
CA SER A 595 -31.38 -1.42 31.08
C SER A 595 -32.82 -1.15 31.51
N TYR A 596 -33.74 -1.14 30.53
CA TYR A 596 -35.17 -0.96 30.77
C TYR A 596 -36.02 -1.82 29.81
N PRO A 597 -37.30 -2.07 30.12
CA PRO A 597 -38.19 -2.78 29.21
C PRO A 597 -38.23 -2.15 27.80
N PRO A 598 -38.34 -2.93 26.72
CA PRO A 598 -38.31 -2.42 25.34
C PRO A 598 -39.35 -1.35 24.99
N ALA A 599 -40.44 -1.28 25.76
CA ALA A 599 -41.53 -0.31 25.60
C ALA A 599 -41.29 1.00 26.35
N SER A 600 -40.22 1.09 27.14
CA SER A 600 -39.86 2.29 27.89
C SER A 600 -39.36 3.40 26.96
N THR A 601 -39.63 4.64 27.37
CA THR A 601 -39.27 5.86 26.64
C THR A 601 -39.04 6.98 27.65
N PHE A 602 -38.01 7.79 27.43
CA PHE A 602 -37.65 8.91 28.31
C PHE A 602 -37.29 10.15 27.50
N ASN A 603 -37.34 11.32 28.14
CA ASN A 603 -37.03 12.62 27.50
C ASN A 603 -35.54 12.77 27.14
N ASP A 604 -34.73 11.81 27.53
CA ASP A 604 -33.29 11.77 27.36
C ASP A 604 -32.84 10.41 26.80
N LEU A 605 -33.74 9.69 26.13
CA LEU A 605 -33.49 8.41 25.48
C LEU A 605 -33.57 8.51 23.97
N GLY A 606 -32.44 8.37 23.29
CA GLY A 606 -32.32 8.30 21.84
C GLY A 606 -31.51 7.08 21.37
N PHE A 607 -30.82 7.24 20.24
CA PHE A 607 -29.97 6.18 19.67
C PHE A 607 -29.05 6.74 18.60
N ARG A 608 -28.00 5.98 18.29
CA ARG A 608 -27.25 6.11 17.03
C ARG A 608 -27.38 4.86 16.19
N ALA A 609 -27.20 5.03 14.88
CA ALA A 609 -27.30 3.93 13.92
C ALA A 609 -25.93 3.31 13.61
N ALA A 610 -25.94 2.04 13.25
CA ALA A 610 -24.81 1.31 12.73
C ALA A 610 -25.18 0.60 11.41
N ARG A 611 -24.18 0.23 10.62
CA ARG A 611 -24.35 -0.53 9.38
C ARG A 611 -23.07 -1.29 9.04
N THR A 612 -23.21 -2.48 8.48
CA THR A 612 -22.07 -3.20 7.90
C THR A 612 -21.66 -2.55 6.56
N PRO A 613 -20.37 -2.51 6.21
CA PRO A 613 -19.88 -1.96 4.95
C PRO A 613 -20.52 -2.58 3.71
#